data_AF-A0A8W8NJQ8-F1
#
_entry.id   AF-A0A8W8NJQ8-F1
#
_cell.length_a   1.000
_cell.length_b   1.000
_cell.length_c   1.000
_cell.angle_alpha   90.00
_cell.angle_beta   90.00
_cell.angle_gamma   90.00
#
_symmetry.space_group_name_H-M   'P 1'
#
loop_
_entity.id
_entity.type
_entity.pdbx_description
1 polymer ?
#
loop_
_entity_poly.entity_id
_entity_poly.type
_entity_poly.pdbx_seq_one_letter_code
_entity_poly.pdbx_strand_id
1 'polypeptide(L)'
;KCRKFLVVLSNNFYKSEEAVSHLHFAFSMSPGYKERRILPICLERCEIPTYLQLVTKLDVSNSRTRKWMWEQLYLSLKPTETGTHSEVCEQQH
;
A
#
# COMPACT_ATOMS: atom_id res chain seq x y z
N LYS A 1 8.91 -11.39 -12.11
CA LYS A 1 8.35 -10.01 -12.16
C LYS A 1 7.09 -9.97 -11.28
N CYS A 2 6.99 -9.01 -10.37
CA CYS A 2 5.82 -8.83 -9.50
C CYS A 2 4.85 -7.79 -10.11
N ARG A 3 3.53 -7.99 -9.91
CA ARG A 3 2.50 -7.02 -10.34
C ARG A 3 2.24 -5.92 -9.32
N LYS A 4 2.43 -6.25 -8.04
CA LYS A 4 2.31 -5.34 -6.89
C LYS A 4 3.48 -5.56 -5.93
N PHE A 5 3.90 -4.50 -5.26
CA PHE A 5 4.93 -4.42 -4.23
C PHE A 5 4.25 -4.10 -2.91
N LEU A 6 4.34 -5.01 -1.94
CA LEU A 6 3.88 -4.76 -0.59
C LEU A 6 5.02 -4.12 0.18
N VAL A 7 4.76 -2.99 0.81
CA VAL A 7 5.77 -2.23 1.57
C VAL A 7 5.34 -2.21 3.02
N VAL A 8 6.03 -2.98 3.85
CA VAL A 8 5.68 -3.13 5.26
C VAL A 8 6.35 -2.03 6.07
N LEU A 9 5.58 -0.99 6.39
CA LEU A 9 6.04 0.18 7.14
C LEU A 9 6.04 -0.11 8.65
N SER A 10 7.18 0.17 9.26
CA SER A 10 7.46 0.09 10.69
C SER A 10 8.50 1.16 11.05
N ASN A 11 8.72 1.40 12.33
CA ASN A 11 9.74 2.32 12.85
C ASN A 11 11.16 1.90 12.44
N ASN A 12 11.37 0.65 12.03
CA ASN A 12 12.66 0.13 11.58
C ASN A 12 12.78 0.05 10.05
N PHE A 13 11.73 0.41 9.29
CA PHE A 13 11.75 0.28 7.83
C PHE A 13 12.94 1.02 7.20
N TYR A 14 13.16 2.27 7.59
CA TYR A 14 14.25 3.10 7.07
C TYR A 14 15.64 2.74 7.61
N LYS A 15 15.74 1.75 8.51
CA LYS A 15 17.03 1.21 8.98
C LYS A 15 17.59 0.12 8.06
N SER A 16 16.78 -0.44 7.16
CA SER A 16 17.24 -1.39 6.14
C SER A 16 17.41 -0.68 4.81
N GLU A 17 18.66 -0.61 4.36
CA GLU A 17 19.02 -0.06 3.05
C GLU A 17 18.39 -0.88 1.92
N GLU A 18 18.27 -2.19 2.09
CA GLU A 18 17.65 -3.10 1.14
C GLU A 18 16.16 -2.80 0.98
N ALA A 19 15.45 -2.57 2.08
CA ALA A 19 14.03 -2.22 2.05
C ALA A 19 13.79 -0.90 1.30
N VAL A 20 14.63 0.11 1.56
CA VAL A 20 14.56 1.41 0.89
C VAL A 20 14.92 1.30 -0.59
N SER A 21 15.95 0.53 -0.93
CA SER A 21 16.37 0.28 -2.32
C SER A 21 15.29 -0.42 -3.13
N HIS A 22 14.66 -1.46 -2.56
CA HIS A 22 13.52 -2.14 -3.20
C HIS A 22 12.32 -1.22 -3.37
N LEU A 23 12.07 -0.31 -2.41
CA LEU A 23 11.01 0.68 -2.52
C LEU A 23 11.26 1.64 -3.68
N HIS A 24 12.48 2.20 -3.81
CA HIS A 24 12.85 3.06 -4.93
C HIS A 24 12.73 2.34 -6.28
N PHE A 25 13.16 1.08 -6.34
CA PHE A 25 12.97 0.25 -7.53
C PHE A 25 11.49 0.03 -7.85
N ALA A 26 10.63 -0.19 -6.85
CA ALA A 26 9.20 -0.31 -7.07
C ALA A 26 8.58 0.97 -7.64
N PHE A 27 9.03 2.14 -7.17
CA PHE A 27 8.60 3.44 -7.68
C PHE A 27 9.03 3.68 -9.13
N SER A 28 10.26 3.34 -9.50
CA SER A 28 10.74 3.49 -10.89
C SER A 28 9.98 2.60 -11.88
N MET A 29 9.43 1.48 -11.39
CA MET A 29 8.64 0.51 -12.16
C MET A 29 7.14 0.84 -12.22
N SER A 30 6.69 1.91 -11.58
CA SER A 30 5.30 2.37 -11.55
C SER A 30 5.18 3.73 -12.26
N PRO A 31 4.98 3.75 -13.59
CA PRO A 31 4.85 5.00 -14.34
C PRO A 31 3.55 5.71 -13.94
N GLY A 32 3.67 6.57 -12.92
CA GLY A 32 2.56 7.32 -12.33
C GLY A 32 1.72 6.53 -11.32
N TYR A 33 0.75 7.22 -10.73
CA TYR A 33 -0.13 6.72 -9.66
C TYR A 33 -1.33 5.88 -10.16
N LYS A 34 -1.55 5.82 -11.48
CA LYS A 34 -2.72 5.13 -12.08
C LYS A 34 -2.66 3.62 -11.87
N GLU A 35 -1.47 3.04 -11.97
CA GLU A 35 -1.25 1.64 -11.65
C GLU A 35 -0.83 1.59 -10.18
N ARG A 36 -1.77 1.28 -9.28
CA ARG A 36 -1.52 1.11 -7.83
C ARG A 36 -0.62 -0.12 -7.56
N ARG A 37 0.63 -0.07 -8.03
CA ARG A 37 1.62 -1.14 -7.92
C ARG A 37 2.22 -1.21 -6.54
N ILE A 38 2.24 -0.12 -5.79
CA ILE A 38 2.77 -0.08 -4.43
C ILE A 38 1.59 -0.11 -3.44
N LEU A 39 1.63 -1.04 -2.49
CA LEU A 39 0.67 -1.15 -1.40
C LEU A 39 1.41 -1.07 -0.06
N PRO A 40 1.43 0.10 0.59
CA PRO A 40 1.98 0.25 1.92
C PRO A 40 1.09 -0.41 2.97
N ILE A 41 1.69 -1.14 3.90
CA ILE A 41 1.04 -1.76 5.06
C ILE A 41 1.68 -1.17 6.31
N CYS A 42 0.94 -0.36 7.07
CA CYS A 42 1.43 0.27 8.29
C CYS A 42 1.19 -0.68 9.47
N LEU A 43 2.24 -1.37 9.93
CA LEU A 43 2.16 -2.29 11.07
C LEU A 43 1.99 -1.55 12.41
N GLU A 44 2.62 -0.40 12.51
CA GLU A 44 2.64 0.46 13.68
C GLU A 44 2.55 1.93 13.26
N ARG A 45 2.30 2.83 14.22
CA ARG A 45 2.37 4.27 13.95
C ARG A 45 3.84 4.66 13.77
N CYS A 46 4.21 4.91 12.52
CA CYS A 46 5.54 5.39 12.13
C CYS A 46 5.42 6.62 11.22
N GLU A 47 6.52 7.33 11.07
CA GLU A 47 6.59 8.42 10.10
C GLU A 47 6.55 7.85 8.68
N ILE A 48 5.58 8.32 7.89
CA ILE A 48 5.42 7.94 6.49
C ILE A 48 5.94 9.10 5.64
N PRO A 49 6.94 8.91 4.78
CA PRO A 49 7.41 9.96 3.89
C PRO A 49 6.31 10.44 2.95
N THR A 50 6.37 11.72 2.58
CA THR A 50 5.36 12.40 1.75
C THR A 50 5.01 11.64 0.47
N TYR A 51 6.00 11.05 -0.20
CA TYR A 51 5.78 10.30 -1.44
C TYR A 51 4.97 9.00 -1.25
N LEU A 52 4.97 8.42 -0.05
CA LEU A 52 4.13 7.28 0.31
C LEU A 52 2.78 7.69 0.88
N GLN A 53 2.64 8.90 1.44
CA GLN A 53 1.37 9.39 1.98
C GLN A 53 0.28 9.52 0.91
N LEU A 54 0.67 9.80 -0.34
CA LEU A 54 -0.22 9.92 -1.49
C LEU A 54 -0.72 8.57 -2.02
N VAL A 55 -0.17 7.45 -1.53
CA VAL A 55 -0.54 6.10 -1.94
C VAL A 55 -1.55 5.52 -0.94
N THR A 56 -2.58 4.82 -1.45
CA THR A 56 -3.53 4.10 -0.59
C THR A 56 -2.80 3.08 0.27
N LYS A 57 -2.97 3.16 1.59
CA LYS A 57 -2.28 2.34 2.59
C LYS A 57 -3.26 1.46 3.37
N LEU A 58 -2.79 0.29 3.75
CA LEU A 58 -3.48 -0.60 4.69
C LEU A 58 -2.93 -0.33 6.10
N ASP A 59 -3.71 0.35 6.95
CA ASP A 59 -3.33 0.59 8.34
C ASP A 59 -3.81 -0.55 9.23
N VAL A 60 -2.88 -1.25 9.86
CA VAL A 60 -3.15 -2.41 10.72
C VAL A 60 -2.71 -2.16 12.16
N SER A 61 -2.20 -0.96 12.43
CA SER A 61 -1.85 -0.48 13.77
C SER A 61 -3.09 -0.28 14.65
N ASN A 62 -4.26 -0.03 14.03
CA ASN A 62 -5.53 0.11 14.71
C ASN A 62 -6.26 -1.23 14.83
N SER A 63 -6.69 -1.59 16.04
CA SER A 63 -7.42 -2.83 16.33
C SER A 63 -8.73 -2.95 15.54
N ARG A 64 -9.38 -1.84 15.21
CA ARG A 64 -10.61 -1.79 14.40
C ARG A 64 -10.37 -2.23 12.95
N THR A 65 -9.31 -1.72 12.33
CA THR A 65 -8.97 -2.03 10.93
C THR A 65 -8.31 -3.40 10.80
N ARG A 66 -7.57 -3.84 11.83
CA ARG A 66 -6.91 -5.15 11.87
C ARG A 66 -7.87 -6.33 11.67
N LYS A 67 -9.12 -6.22 12.13
CA LYS A 67 -10.16 -7.27 11.95
C LYS A 67 -10.39 -7.62 10.47
N TRP A 68 -10.31 -6.62 9.59
CA TRP A 68 -10.63 -6.75 8.16
C TRP A 68 -9.38 -6.70 7.26
N MET A 69 -8.20 -6.64 7.87
CA MET A 69 -6.91 -6.48 7.18
C MET A 69 -6.72 -7.50 6.06
N TRP A 70 -6.97 -8.78 6.33
CA TRP A 70 -6.74 -9.84 5.36
C TRP A 70 -7.68 -9.74 4.15
N GLU A 71 -8.94 -9.34 4.37
CA GLU A 71 -9.90 -9.13 3.29
C GLU A 71 -9.50 -7.94 2.42
N GLN A 72 -9.12 -6.81 3.04
CA GLN A 72 -8.63 -5.64 2.31
C GLN A 72 -7.34 -5.93 1.54
N LEU A 73 -6.43 -6.72 2.12
CA LEU A 73 -5.22 -7.16 1.45
C LEU A 73 -5.56 -8.04 0.23
N TYR A 74 -6.44 -9.02 0.41
CA TYR A 74 -6.89 -9.91 -0.67
C TYR A 74 -7.50 -9.12 -1.83
N LEU A 75 -8.44 -8.20 -1.55
CA LEU A 75 -9.04 -7.31 -2.55
C LEU A 75 -7.98 -6.44 -3.24
N SER A 76 -7.01 -5.93 -2.48
CA SER A 76 -5.92 -5.12 -3.00
C SER A 76 -4.91 -5.92 -3.82
N LEU A 77 -4.88 -7.26 -3.72
CA LEU A 77 -3.98 -8.11 -4.50
C LEU A 77 -4.67 -8.75 -5.70
N LYS A 78 -6.00 -8.81 -5.72
CA LYS A 78 -6.75 -9.26 -6.88
C LYS A 78 -6.32 -8.47 -8.13
N PRO A 79 -6.06 -9.14 -9.25
CA PRO A 79 -5.99 -8.49 -10.54
C PRO A 79 -7.35 -7.84 -10.79
N THR A 80 -7.37 -6.53 -11.05
CA THR A 80 -8.56 -5.90 -11.62
C THR A 80 -8.71 -6.44 -13.03
N GLU A 81 -9.73 -7.27 -13.25
CA GLU A 81 -10.16 -7.58 -14.61
C GLU A 81 -10.56 -6.25 -15.26
N THR A 82 -9.91 -5.91 -16.37
CA THR A 82 -10.17 -4.67 -17.09
C THR A 82 -11.57 -4.74 -17.69
N GLY A 83 -12.56 -4.24 -16.95
CA GLY A 83 -13.95 -4.17 -17.38
C GLY A 83 -14.78 -3.47 -16.31
N THR A 84 -15.31 -2.30 -16.67
CA THR A 84 -16.28 -1.46 -15.94
C THR A 84 -15.81 -0.73 -14.68
N HIS A 85 -15.76 0.60 -14.83
CA HIS A 85 -15.84 1.62 -13.80
C HIS A 85 -16.68 1.20 -12.60
N SER A 86 -16.18 1.41 -11.39
CA SER A 86 -17.01 1.77 -10.25
C SER A 86 -16.19 2.58 -9.26
N GLU A 87 -16.64 3.82 -9.09
CA GLU A 87 -16.50 4.61 -7.88
C GLU A 87 -16.85 3.77 -6.65
N VAL A 88 -16.30 4.16 -5.50
CA VAL A 88 -16.96 4.26 -4.19
C VAL A 88 -15.85 4.22 -3.12
N CYS A 89 -15.57 5.38 -2.55
CA CYS A 89 -15.37 5.52 -1.11
C CYS A 89 -15.47 7.01 -0.70
N GLU A 90 -16.60 7.64 -1.01
CA GLU A 90 -17.16 8.65 -0.11
C GLU A 90 -18.28 7.94 0.62
N GLN A 91 -18.07 7.68 1.92
CA GLN A 91 -19.06 7.65 2.99
C GLN A 91 -18.42 6.99 4.20
N GLN A 92 -17.86 7.80 5.08
CA GLN A 92 -18.03 7.60 6.52
C GLN A 92 -18.41 8.96 7.12
N HIS A 93 -19.70 9.06 7.45
CA HIS A 93 -20.29 10.03 8.36
C HIS A 93 -19.57 10.03 9.72
#